data_AF-A0A966UNM3-F1
#
_entry.id   AF-A0A966UNM3-F1
#
_cell.length_a   1.000
_cell.length_b   1.000
_cell.length_c   1.000
_cell.angle_alpha   90.00
_cell.angle_beta   90.00
_cell.angle_gamma   90.00
#
_symmetry.space_group_name_H-M   'P 1'
#
loop_
_entity.id
_entity.type
_entity.pdbx_description
1 polymer ?
#
loop_
_entity_poly.entity_id
_entity_poly.type
_entity_poly.pdbx_seq_one_letter_code
_entity_poly.pdbx_strand_id
1 'polypeptide(L)' 'MKNFGWTREAERLNGLLAMLGIMAAMGSYALTGQVIPGVW' A
#
# COMPACT_ATOMS: atom_id res chain seq x y z
N MET A 1 7.42 -4.63 28.92
CA MET A 1 7.71 -5.18 27.59
C MET A 1 7.54 -4.04 26.60
N LYS A 2 8.57 -3.67 25.83
CA LYS A 2 8.50 -2.55 24.87
C LYS A 2 7.67 -3.04 23.67
N ASN A 3 6.50 -2.46 23.43
CA ASN A 3 5.63 -2.81 22.30
C ASN A 3 6.33 -2.38 20.98
N PHE A 4 7.15 -3.27 20.44
CA PHE A 4 7.94 -3.06 19.23
C PHE A 4 7.00 -3.02 18.01
N GLY A 5 6.75 -1.83 17.45
CA GLY A 5 6.05 -1.66 16.16
C GLY A 5 4.52 -1.66 16.19
N TRP A 6 3.88 -2.11 17.26
CA TRP A 6 2.40 -2.17 17.40
C TRP A 6 1.84 -0.94 18.10
N THR A 7 2.29 0.26 17.70
CA THR A 7 1.71 1.50 18.18
C THR A 7 0.51 1.86 17.29
N ARG A 8 -0.50 2.52 17.88
CA ARG A 8 -1.68 3.01 17.14
C ARG A 8 -1.30 3.86 15.92
N GLU A 9 -0.22 4.62 16.05
CA GLU A 9 0.33 5.46 14.99
C GLU A 9 0.92 4.62 13.86
N ALA A 10 1.67 3.57 14.19
CA ALA A 10 2.24 2.65 13.21
C ALA A 10 1.13 1.88 12.47
N GLU A 11 0.09 1.40 13.17
CA GLU A 11 -1.06 0.75 12.54
C GLU A 11 -1.82 1.69 11.60
N ARG A 12 -2.05 2.94 12.03
CA ARG A 12 -2.68 3.97 11.19
C ARG A 12 -1.84 4.26 9.94
N LEU A 13 -0.52 4.40 10.11
CA LEU A 13 0.39 4.66 9.00
C LEU A 13 0.43 3.48 8.02
N ASN A 14 0.53 2.25 8.52
CA ASN A 14 0.51 1.04 7.70
C ASN A 14 -0.81 0.89 6.94
N GLY A 15 -1.94 1.19 7.59
CA GLY A 15 -3.25 1.20 6.93
C GLY A 15 -3.33 2.21 5.78
N LEU A 16 -2.85 3.44 6.00
CA LEU A 16 -2.81 4.48 4.95
C LEU A 16 -1.91 4.08 3.77
N LEU A 17 -0.72 3.55 4.04
CA LEU A 17 0.20 3.09 3.01
C LEU A 17 -0.40 1.93 2.19
N ALA A 18 -1.11 1.00 2.84
CA ALA A 18 -1.80 -0.08 2.14
C ALA A 18 -2.92 0.44 1.23
N MET A 19 -3.71 1.42 1.70
CA MET A 19 -4.76 2.05 0.88
C MET A 19 -4.18 2.77 -0.34
N LEU A 20 -3.07 3.48 -0.17
CA LEU A 20 -2.34 4.10 -1.28
C LEU A 20 -1.83 3.06 -2.28
N GLY A 21 -1.32 1.92 -1.80
CA GLY A 21 -0.89 0.80 -2.65
C GLY A 21 -2.01 0.25 -3.54
N ILE A 22 -3.20 0.05 -2.97
CA ILE A 22 -4.38 -0.39 -3.74
C ILE A 22 -4.79 0.65 -4.79
N MET A 23 -4.87 1.92 -4.40
CA MET A 23 -5.22 2.99 -5.33
C MET A 23 -4.21 3.12 -6.47
N ALA A 24 -2.92 3.00 -6.18
CA ALA A 24 -1.85 3.01 -7.18
C ALA A 24 -1.95 1.81 -8.12
N ALA A 25 -2.20 0.61 -7.59
CA ALA A 25 -2.38 -0.61 -8.37
C ALA A 25 -3.58 -0.51 -9.34
N MET A 26 -4.73 -0.03 -8.84
CA MET A 26 -5.91 0.22 -9.64
C MET A 26 -5.67 1.29 -10.71
N GLY A 27 -5.04 2.41 -10.34
CA GLY A 27 -4.68 3.49 -11.26
C GLY A 27 -3.73 3.03 -12.35
N SER A 28 -2.71 2.24 -12.00
CA SER A 28 -1.79 1.63 -12.96
C SER A 28 -2.54 0.75 -13.96
N TYR A 29 -3.41 -0.13 -13.48
CA TYR A 29 -4.20 -1.00 -14.35
C TYR A 29 -5.11 -0.21 -15.29
N ALA A 30 -5.78 0.84 -14.78
CA ALA A 30 -6.66 1.67 -15.58
C ALA A 30 -5.93 2.43 -16.70
N LEU A 31 -4.69 2.85 -16.48
CA LEU A 31 -3.93 3.65 -17.45
C LEU A 31 -3.05 2.82 -18.39
N THR A 32 -2.53 1.70 -17.92
CA THR A 32 -1.52 0.89 -18.64
C THR A 32 -2.01 -0.51 -19.02
N GLY A 33 -3.16 -0.95 -18.45
CA GLY A 33 -3.63 -2.34 -18.57
C GLY A 33 -2.86 -3.34 -17.69
N GLN A 34 -1.90 -2.87 -16.89
CA GLN A 34 -1.04 -3.70 -16.04
C GLN A 34 -1.07 -3.21 -14.59
N VAL A 35 -1.18 -4.15 -13.65
CA VAL A 35 -1.18 -3.83 -12.20
C VAL A 35 0.18 -3.32 -11.74
N ILE A 36 1.26 -3.93 -12.22
CA ILE A 36 2.64 -3.46 -12.04
C ILE A 36 3.30 -3.45 -13.42
N PRO A 37 3.51 -2.28 -14.04
CA PRO A 37 4.06 -2.20 -15.39
C PRO A 37 5.49 -2.76 -15.43
N GLY A 38 5.78 -3.59 -16.43
CA GLY A 38 7.12 -4.16 -16.64
C GLY A 38 7.52 -5.32 -15.71
N VAL A 39 6.62 -5.76 -14.82
CA VAL A 39 6.76 -7.02 -14.07
C VAL A 39 5.75 -8.00 -14.67
N TRP A 40 6.24 -9.06 -15.33
CA TRP A 40 5.46 -10.07 -16.03
C TRP A 40 5.18 -11.29 -15.14
#